data_AF-A0A094H5L0-F1
#
_entry.id   AF-A0A094H5L0-F1
#
_cell.length_a   1.000
_cell.length_b   1.000
_cell.length_c   1.000
_cell.angle_alpha   90.00
_cell.angle_beta   90.00
_cell.angle_gamma   90.00
#
_symmetry.space_group_name_H-M   'P 1'
#
loop_
_entity.id
_entity.type
_entity.pdbx_description
1 polymer ?
#
loop_
_entity_poly.entity_id
_entity_poly.type
_entity_poly.pdbx_seq_one_letter_code
_entity_poly.pdbx_strand_id
1 'polypeptide(L)'
;MLNDSTHYDPATYINDSEENRDDKHLIGNRAQASPVPPISVSPDIQQARNTFMSANKGFMANEKSSSDQPTYGRPIYITRLCLRILSLVLSLGVVGLVASVMVRHAQTKDLIAVNPRTGLTYRVWPLDTNFVPSNLLLGAAAIASIGSLGLVIASFTKSVRRLTKIGAITTLCVSITATVLWIAATTYFKLWDSKKRTYFDLWSWTCTHQTSFKTNGVDMAPLCLQMRVAWYIAVGVAAVEILAIGTCILALLKGRKTYQALGAEGLRFR
;
A
#
# COMPACT_ATOMS: atom_id res chain seq x y z
N MET A 1 3.39 -29.75 -29.31
CA MET A 1 2.86 -30.87 -28.52
C MET A 1 3.05 -30.54 -27.06
N LEU A 2 1.92 -30.49 -26.34
CA LEU A 2 1.72 -30.64 -24.90
C LEU A 2 2.53 -29.77 -23.93
N ASN A 3 1.94 -28.61 -23.62
CA ASN A 3 1.97 -27.97 -22.31
C ASN A 3 1.42 -28.95 -21.26
N ASP A 4 2.13 -29.15 -20.16
CA ASP A 4 1.54 -29.71 -18.95
C ASP A 4 1.33 -28.60 -17.92
N SER A 5 0.13 -28.57 -17.37
CA SER A 5 -0.45 -27.47 -16.60
C SER A 5 -0.45 -27.86 -15.13
N THR A 6 0.42 -27.25 -14.32
CA THR A 6 0.31 -27.37 -12.86
C THR A 6 -0.67 -26.33 -12.34
N HIS A 7 -1.92 -26.78 -12.30
CA HIS A 7 -3.05 -26.19 -11.58
C HIS A 7 -2.72 -26.12 -10.08
N TYR A 8 -2.61 -24.92 -9.52
CA TYR A 8 -2.40 -24.70 -8.10
C TYR A 8 -3.74 -24.31 -7.47
N ASP A 9 -4.28 -25.22 -6.66
CA ASP A 9 -5.58 -25.10 -5.98
C ASP A 9 -5.35 -24.73 -4.51
N PRO A 10 -5.66 -23.50 -4.06
CA PRO A 10 -5.38 -23.04 -2.70
C PRO A 10 -6.59 -23.32 -1.79
N ALA A 11 -6.90 -24.59 -1.55
CA ALA A 11 -7.98 -24.98 -0.64
C ALA A 11 -7.72 -26.33 0.03
N THR A 12 -6.67 -26.43 0.87
CA THR A 12 -6.51 -27.57 1.78
C THR A 12 -5.49 -27.27 2.87
N TYR A 13 -5.91 -26.52 3.90
CA TYR A 13 -5.26 -26.52 5.21
C TYR A 13 -6.27 -26.07 6.27
N ILE A 14 -7.29 -26.88 6.49
CA ILE A 14 -8.15 -26.83 7.67
C ILE A 14 -8.44 -28.27 8.08
N ASN A 15 -7.60 -28.81 8.97
CA ASN A 15 -7.93 -29.76 10.05
C ASN A 15 -6.70 -30.58 10.41
N ASP A 16 -5.83 -30.02 11.26
CA ASP A 16 -5.03 -30.83 12.18
C ASP A 16 -5.70 -30.71 13.55
N SER A 17 -6.52 -31.70 13.88
CA SER A 17 -7.07 -31.95 15.21
C SER A 17 -6.43 -33.21 15.75
N GLU A 18 -5.12 -33.18 16.00
CA GLU A 18 -4.43 -34.23 16.73
C GLU A 18 -3.35 -33.59 17.61
N GLU A 19 -3.12 -34.19 18.76
CA GLU A 19 -2.15 -33.80 19.80
C GLU A 19 -2.70 -32.93 20.96
N ASN A 20 -3.63 -33.52 21.71
CA ASN A 20 -3.63 -33.35 23.16
C ASN A 20 -4.26 -34.57 23.86
N ARG A 21 -3.58 -35.71 23.71
CA ARG A 21 -3.81 -36.95 24.45
C ARG A 21 -2.46 -37.24 25.10
N ASP A 22 -2.35 -37.06 26.42
CA ASP A 22 -1.39 -37.76 27.32
C ASP A 22 -1.09 -37.04 28.66
N ASP A 23 -2.01 -36.26 29.25
CA ASP A 23 -1.82 -35.72 30.62
C ASP A 23 -2.95 -36.13 31.58
N LYS A 24 -3.20 -37.44 31.73
CA LYS A 24 -4.18 -37.96 32.71
C LYS A 24 -3.65 -38.97 33.73
N HIS A 25 -2.34 -39.17 33.84
CA HIS A 25 -1.77 -40.15 34.78
C HIS A 25 -0.78 -39.57 35.79
N LEU A 26 -1.16 -38.53 36.53
CA LEU A 26 -0.46 -38.14 37.77
C LEU A 26 -1.45 -37.68 38.86
N ILE A 27 -2.47 -38.49 39.16
CA ILE A 27 -3.18 -38.41 40.45
C ILE A 27 -2.39 -39.25 41.46
N GLY A 28 -1.32 -38.65 41.99
CA GLY A 28 -0.58 -39.16 43.14
C GLY A 28 -1.29 -38.73 44.42
N ASN A 29 -1.67 -39.73 45.23
CA ASN A 29 -2.23 -39.58 46.57
C ASN A 29 -1.43 -38.59 47.43
N ARG A 30 -2.03 -37.45 47.75
CA ARG A 30 -1.50 -36.45 48.68
C ARG A 30 -2.30 -36.49 49.99
N ALA A 31 -2.25 -37.63 50.67
CA ALA A 31 -2.58 -37.71 52.09
C ALA A 31 -1.26 -37.78 52.85
N GLN A 32 -1.11 -36.97 53.90
CA GLN A 32 0.09 -36.77 54.74
C GLN A 32 1.09 -35.73 54.23
N ALA A 33 0.73 -34.44 54.33
CA ALA A 33 1.71 -33.38 54.50
C ALA A 33 1.63 -32.87 55.94
N SER A 34 2.71 -33.04 56.69
CA SER A 34 2.88 -32.48 58.04
C SER A 34 2.82 -30.95 58.03
N PRO A 35 2.48 -30.30 59.16
CA PRO A 35 2.41 -28.84 59.25
C PRO A 35 3.78 -28.21 58.96
N VAL A 36 3.86 -27.44 57.87
CA VAL A 36 5.04 -26.63 57.55
C VAL A 36 5.07 -25.44 58.53
N PRO A 37 6.21 -25.17 59.19
CA PRO A 37 6.31 -24.02 60.09
C PRO A 37 6.12 -22.70 59.33
N PRO A 38 5.54 -21.68 59.97
CA PRO A 38 5.33 -20.38 59.34
C PRO A 38 6.69 -19.77 58.96
N ILE A 39 6.90 -19.58 57.66
CA ILE A 39 8.05 -18.85 57.13
C ILE A 39 7.87 -17.39 57.54
N SER A 40 8.66 -16.96 58.52
CA SER A 40 8.87 -15.56 58.87
C SER A 40 9.50 -14.85 57.66
N VAL A 41 8.67 -14.20 56.85
CA VAL A 41 9.14 -13.36 55.74
C VAL A 41 9.70 -12.07 56.35
N SER A 42 11.00 -11.85 56.15
CA SER A 42 11.69 -10.65 56.61
C SER A 42 10.96 -9.38 56.14
N PRO A 43 10.73 -8.39 57.03
CA PRO A 43 9.97 -7.17 56.72
C PRO A 43 10.55 -6.37 55.53
N ASP A 44 11.84 -6.53 55.21
CA ASP A 44 12.51 -5.83 54.11
C ASP A 44 12.01 -6.23 52.72
N ILE A 45 11.59 -7.49 52.53
CA ILE A 45 11.10 -7.96 51.22
C ILE A 45 9.69 -7.43 50.92
N GLN A 46 8.86 -7.28 51.95
CA GLN A 46 7.54 -6.68 51.82
C GLN A 46 7.64 -5.18 51.50
N GLN A 47 8.59 -4.48 52.13
CA GLN A 47 8.82 -3.06 51.86
C GLN A 47 9.30 -2.84 50.42
N ALA A 48 10.27 -3.62 49.94
CA ALA A 48 10.75 -3.54 48.55
C ALA A 48 9.64 -3.83 47.52
N ARG A 49 8.76 -4.80 47.79
CA ARG A 49 7.61 -5.11 46.93
C ARG A 49 6.61 -3.96 46.85
N ASN A 50 6.35 -3.30 47.99
CA ASN A 50 5.43 -2.16 48.05
C ASN A 50 6.03 -0.91 47.36
N THR A 51 7.34 -0.68 47.48
CA THR A 51 8.02 0.41 46.77
C THR A 51 8.04 0.18 45.25
N PHE A 52 8.25 -1.06 44.80
CA PHE A 52 8.23 -1.40 43.37
C PHE A 52 6.83 -1.29 42.76
N MET A 53 5.78 -1.68 43.49
CA MET A 53 4.40 -1.48 43.05
C MET A 53 3.96 0.00 43.05
N SER A 54 4.53 0.82 43.94
CA SER A 54 4.29 2.28 43.97
C SER A 54 4.99 2.99 42.80
N ALA A 55 6.24 2.64 42.51
CA ALA A 55 6.99 3.20 41.39
C ALA A 55 6.38 2.85 40.01
N ASN A 56 5.81 1.65 39.86
CA ASN A 56 5.14 1.24 38.63
C ASN A 56 3.68 1.72 38.49
N LYS A 57 3.05 2.20 39.58
CA LYS A 57 1.68 2.74 39.52
C LYS A 57 1.59 4.00 38.66
N GLY A 58 2.64 4.82 38.63
CA GLY A 58 2.75 5.99 37.75
C GLY A 58 2.88 5.63 36.27
N PHE A 59 3.49 4.48 35.94
CA PHE A 59 3.65 4.03 34.56
C PHE A 59 2.35 3.41 34.00
N MET A 60 1.61 2.65 34.82
CA MET A 60 0.36 2.02 34.38
C MET A 60 -0.88 2.92 34.47
N ALA A 61 -0.87 3.98 35.29
CA ALA A 61 -1.95 4.96 35.30
C ALA A 61 -2.02 5.80 34.00
N ASN A 62 -0.92 5.86 33.22
CA ASN A 62 -0.90 6.56 31.95
C ASN A 62 -1.40 5.71 30.76
N GLU A 63 -1.57 4.40 30.91
CA GLU A 63 -2.16 3.54 29.87
C GLU A 63 -3.70 3.46 29.96
N LYS A 64 -4.30 3.76 31.12
CA LYS A 64 -5.76 3.66 31.30
C LYS A 64 -6.54 4.84 30.71
N SER A 65 -5.88 5.91 30.28
CA SER A 65 -6.50 7.07 29.60
C SER A 65 -6.50 6.96 28.07
N SER A 66 -6.37 5.75 27.51
CA SER A 66 -6.55 5.50 26.06
C SER A 66 -7.90 4.85 25.72
N SER A 67 -8.81 4.70 26.69
CA SER A 67 -10.14 4.11 26.47
C SER A 67 -11.19 5.13 26.03
N ASP A 68 -10.99 6.42 26.32
CA ASP A 68 -11.87 7.50 25.85
C ASP A 68 -11.24 8.20 24.65
N GLN A 69 -10.96 7.43 23.59
CA GLN A 69 -10.67 8.04 22.30
C GLN A 69 -12.02 8.43 21.68
N PRO A 70 -12.35 9.73 21.61
CA PRO A 70 -13.68 10.18 21.20
C PRO A 70 -14.02 9.59 19.82
N THR A 71 -15.24 9.08 19.70
CA THR A 71 -15.86 8.43 18.53
C THR A 71 -15.63 9.19 17.20
N TYR A 72 -15.25 10.46 17.27
CA TYR A 72 -14.81 11.34 16.19
C TYR A 72 -13.56 10.89 15.40
N GLY A 73 -12.73 9.98 15.94
CA GLY A 73 -11.54 9.46 15.24
C GLY A 73 -11.83 8.39 14.18
N ARG A 74 -12.98 7.72 14.27
CA ARG A 74 -13.36 6.60 13.40
C ARG A 74 -13.54 6.98 11.92
N PRO A 75 -14.22 8.09 11.54
CA PRO A 75 -14.38 8.43 10.13
C PRO A 75 -13.06 8.81 9.46
N ILE A 76 -12.16 9.52 10.15
CA ILE A 76 -10.85 9.91 9.59
C ILE A 76 -10.01 8.68 9.26
N TYR A 77 -10.03 7.68 10.14
CA TYR A 77 -9.34 6.41 9.90
C TYR A 77 -9.92 5.65 8.70
N ILE A 78 -11.25 5.54 8.61
CA ILE A 78 -11.92 4.87 7.50
C ILE A 78 -11.63 5.58 6.18
N THR A 79 -11.79 6.91 6.12
CA THR A 79 -11.48 7.69 4.92
C THR A 79 -10.04 7.48 4.47
N ARG A 80 -9.08 7.50 5.40
CA ARG A 80 -7.66 7.25 5.09
C ARG A 80 -7.44 5.86 4.51
N LEU A 81 -8.07 4.83 5.09
CA LEU A 81 -7.97 3.46 4.59
C LEU A 81 -8.60 3.34 3.20
N CYS A 82 -9.79 3.92 2.98
CA CYS A 82 -10.45 3.93 1.68
C CYS A 82 -9.60 4.62 0.60
N LEU A 83 -9.02 5.79 0.91
CA LEU A 83 -8.12 6.50 -0.03
C LEU A 83 -6.89 5.66 -0.40
N ARG A 84 -6.34 4.90 0.56
CA ARG A 84 -5.18 4.02 0.30
C ARG A 84 -5.54 2.82 -0.55
N ILE A 85 -6.67 2.16 -0.28
CA ILE A 85 -7.17 1.05 -1.09
C ILE A 85 -7.46 1.55 -2.51
N LEU A 86 -8.09 2.71 -2.65
CA LEU A 86 -8.39 3.30 -3.95
C LEU A 86 -7.10 3.66 -4.71
N SER A 87 -6.12 4.29 -4.05
CA SER A 87 -4.80 4.56 -4.65
C SER A 87 -4.10 3.28 -5.10
N LEU A 88 -4.14 2.22 -4.29
CA LEU A 88 -3.57 0.91 -4.62
C LEU A 88 -4.24 0.29 -5.85
N VAL A 89 -5.57 0.23 -5.87
CA VAL A 89 -6.34 -0.36 -6.99
C VAL A 89 -6.07 0.40 -8.28
N LEU A 90 -6.09 1.74 -8.24
CA LEU A 90 -5.81 2.55 -9.41
C LEU A 90 -4.35 2.41 -9.86
N SER A 91 -3.39 2.36 -8.94
CA SER A 91 -1.96 2.18 -9.28
C SER A 91 -1.70 0.81 -9.91
N LEU A 92 -2.29 -0.26 -9.37
CA LEU A 92 -2.24 -1.60 -9.98
C LEU A 92 -2.93 -1.62 -11.34
N GLY A 93 -4.02 -0.87 -11.49
CA GLY A 93 -4.66 -0.63 -12.79
C GLY A 93 -3.69 -0.03 -13.80
N VAL A 94 -2.98 1.05 -13.45
CA VAL A 94 -1.96 1.64 -14.33
C VAL A 94 -0.86 0.63 -14.68
N VAL A 95 -0.32 -0.10 -13.69
CA VAL A 95 0.68 -1.14 -13.93
C VAL A 95 0.15 -2.18 -14.92
N GLY A 96 -1.05 -2.71 -14.70
CA GLY A 96 -1.65 -3.73 -15.56
C GLY A 96 -1.89 -3.23 -16.99
N LEU A 97 -2.44 -2.01 -17.14
CA LEU A 97 -2.68 -1.43 -18.46
C LEU A 97 -1.36 -1.20 -19.21
N VAL A 98 -0.38 -0.54 -18.59
CA VAL A 98 0.91 -0.26 -19.23
C VAL A 98 1.68 -1.53 -19.53
N ALA A 99 1.75 -2.47 -18.59
CA ALA A 99 2.44 -3.74 -18.77
C ALA A 99 1.83 -4.56 -19.92
N SER A 100 0.50 -4.63 -20.00
CA SER A 100 -0.15 -5.38 -21.09
C SER A 100 0.17 -4.82 -22.48
N VAL A 101 0.26 -3.49 -22.61
CA VAL A 101 0.69 -2.84 -23.85
C VAL A 101 2.16 -3.12 -24.15
N MET A 102 3.04 -3.10 -23.14
CA MET A 102 4.45 -3.45 -23.33
C MET A 102 4.64 -4.91 -23.76
N VAL A 103 3.87 -5.83 -23.17
CA VAL A 103 3.87 -7.25 -23.57
C VAL A 103 3.39 -7.40 -25.01
N ARG A 104 2.29 -6.74 -25.39
CA ARG A 104 1.80 -6.74 -26.77
C ARG A 104 2.83 -6.19 -27.74
N HIS A 105 3.49 -5.10 -27.39
CA HIS A 105 4.56 -4.55 -28.20
C HIS A 105 5.73 -5.54 -28.34
N ALA A 106 6.19 -6.15 -27.25
CA ALA A 106 7.26 -7.14 -27.28
C ALA A 106 6.93 -8.36 -28.16
N GLN A 107 5.66 -8.79 -28.17
CA GLN A 107 5.17 -9.89 -29.02
C GLN A 107 5.05 -9.52 -30.50
N THR A 108 4.86 -8.23 -30.81
CA THR A 108 4.51 -7.77 -32.16
C THR A 108 5.59 -6.93 -32.83
N LYS A 109 6.71 -6.66 -32.14
CA LYS A 109 7.84 -5.85 -32.63
C LYS A 109 8.44 -6.34 -33.95
N ASP A 110 8.41 -7.66 -34.18
CA ASP A 110 9.00 -8.29 -35.36
C ASP A 110 7.98 -8.51 -36.49
N LEU A 111 6.72 -8.10 -36.29
CA LEU A 111 5.70 -8.23 -37.32
C LEU A 111 5.91 -7.20 -38.43
N ILE A 112 5.83 -7.71 -39.66
CA ILE A 112 5.87 -6.93 -40.90
C ILE A 112 4.45 -6.94 -41.46
N ALA A 113 3.91 -5.75 -41.69
CA ALA A 113 2.62 -5.58 -42.35
C ALA A 113 2.85 -5.27 -43.83
N VAL A 114 1.98 -5.82 -44.68
CA VAL A 114 1.96 -5.56 -46.12
C VAL A 114 0.78 -4.66 -46.40
N ASN A 115 1.01 -3.53 -47.05
CA ASN A 115 -0.08 -2.66 -47.47
C ASN A 115 -0.86 -3.36 -48.60
N PRO A 116 -2.17 -3.66 -48.43
CA PRO A 116 -2.94 -4.36 -49.46
C PRO A 116 -3.13 -3.52 -50.73
N ARG A 117 -2.99 -2.19 -50.66
CA ARG A 117 -3.15 -1.30 -51.83
C ARG A 117 -1.86 -1.10 -52.62
N THR A 118 -0.71 -1.04 -51.94
CA THR A 118 0.57 -0.72 -52.59
C THR A 118 1.54 -1.90 -52.66
N GLY A 119 1.25 -3.02 -51.98
CA GLY A 119 2.14 -4.16 -51.87
C GLY A 119 3.42 -3.89 -51.06
N LEU A 120 3.60 -2.67 -50.56
CA LEU A 120 4.78 -2.27 -49.79
C LEU A 120 4.77 -2.96 -48.43
N THR A 121 5.88 -3.59 -48.09
CA THR A 121 6.14 -4.17 -46.78
C THR A 121 6.72 -3.11 -45.86
N TYR A 122 6.20 -3.01 -44.64
CA TYR A 122 6.71 -2.07 -43.64
C TYR A 122 6.58 -2.69 -42.24
N ARG A 123 7.41 -2.22 -41.31
CA ARG A 123 7.38 -2.70 -39.92
C ARG A 123 6.23 -2.05 -39.18
N VAL A 124 5.51 -2.82 -38.37
CA VAL A 124 4.36 -2.32 -37.58
C VAL A 124 4.80 -1.31 -36.52
N TRP A 125 6.01 -1.48 -35.99
CA TRP A 125 6.61 -0.63 -34.96
C TRP A 125 7.87 0.08 -35.47
N PRO A 126 8.14 1.32 -35.03
CA PRO A 126 9.36 2.02 -35.41
C PRO A 126 10.58 1.37 -34.74
N LEU A 127 11.72 1.39 -35.45
CA LEU A 127 13.01 0.84 -34.99
C LEU A 127 13.46 1.48 -33.66
N ASP A 128 13.31 2.80 -33.54
CA ASP A 128 13.72 3.59 -32.38
C ASP A 128 12.51 4.05 -31.55
N THR A 129 11.76 3.08 -31.01
CA THR A 129 10.65 3.42 -30.11
C THR A 129 11.18 3.85 -28.74
N ASN A 130 10.84 5.06 -28.29
CA ASN A 130 11.21 5.54 -26.97
C ASN A 130 10.24 5.02 -25.89
N PHE A 131 10.75 4.21 -24.97
CA PHE A 131 9.98 3.64 -23.84
C PHE A 131 10.10 4.45 -22.55
N VAL A 132 10.89 5.53 -22.56
CA VAL A 132 11.14 6.37 -21.38
C VAL A 132 9.85 6.79 -20.67
N PRO A 133 8.83 7.37 -21.34
CA PRO A 133 7.61 7.78 -20.64
C PRO A 133 6.83 6.60 -20.05
N SER A 134 6.76 5.47 -20.75
CA SER A 134 6.06 4.27 -20.27
C SER A 134 6.76 3.62 -19.09
N ASN A 135 8.10 3.52 -19.13
CA ASN A 135 8.90 2.98 -18.03
C ASN A 135 8.82 3.86 -16.79
N LEU A 136 8.79 5.18 -16.97
CA LEU A 136 8.67 6.12 -15.86
C LEU A 136 7.28 6.04 -15.20
N LEU A 137 6.21 5.93 -16.00
CA LEU A 137 4.85 5.70 -15.49
C LEU A 137 4.73 4.36 -14.76
N LEU A 138 5.30 3.29 -15.34
CA LEU A 138 5.31 1.96 -14.76
C LEU A 138 6.09 1.91 -13.43
N GLY A 139 7.27 2.54 -13.39
CA GLY A 139 8.09 2.61 -12.19
C GLY A 139 7.42 3.41 -11.06
N ALA A 140 6.84 4.57 -11.38
CA ALA A 140 6.08 5.36 -10.42
C ALA A 140 4.90 4.56 -9.85
N ALA A 141 4.13 3.90 -10.72
CA ALA A 141 2.99 3.07 -10.32
C ALA A 141 3.41 1.85 -9.48
N ALA A 142 4.53 1.21 -9.79
CA ALA A 142 5.05 0.07 -9.03
C ALA A 142 5.48 0.49 -7.62
N ILE A 143 6.25 1.57 -7.48
CA ILE A 143 6.69 2.10 -6.18
C ILE A 143 5.48 2.53 -5.34
N ALA A 144 4.54 3.25 -5.95
CA ALA A 144 3.30 3.67 -5.28
C ALA A 144 2.44 2.48 -4.83
N SER A 145 2.36 1.42 -5.65
CA SER A 145 1.64 0.19 -5.29
C SER A 145 2.28 -0.52 -4.10
N ILE A 146 3.60 -0.67 -4.08
CA ILE A 146 4.33 -1.28 -2.96
C ILE A 146 4.13 -0.46 -1.68
N GLY A 147 4.27 0.87 -1.77
CA GLY A 147 4.06 1.77 -0.64
C GLY A 147 2.63 1.70 -0.09
N SER A 148 1.63 1.77 -0.97
CA SER A 148 0.22 1.66 -0.58
C SER A 148 -0.13 0.29 0.00
N LEU A 149 0.39 -0.79 -0.59
CA LEU A 149 0.20 -2.15 -0.08
C LEU A 149 0.79 -2.31 1.32
N GLY A 150 2.03 -1.84 1.53
CA GLY A 150 2.67 -1.87 2.84
C GLY A 150 1.87 -1.10 3.90
N LEU A 151 1.30 0.06 3.54
CA LEU A 151 0.47 0.86 4.44
C LEU A 151 -0.88 0.19 4.74
N VAL A 152 -1.50 -0.46 3.75
CA VAL A 152 -2.74 -1.23 3.94
C VAL A 152 -2.48 -2.41 4.88
N ILE A 153 -1.43 -3.19 4.64
CA ILE A 153 -1.03 -4.32 5.51
C ILE A 153 -0.75 -3.82 6.94
N ALA A 154 0.04 -2.76 7.07
CA ALA A 154 0.35 -2.16 8.37
C ALA A 154 -0.90 -1.67 9.12
N SER A 155 -1.96 -1.30 8.41
CA SER A 155 -3.24 -0.88 9.01
C SER A 155 -4.03 -2.06 9.62
N PHE A 156 -3.81 -3.28 9.13
CA PHE A 156 -4.45 -4.49 9.67
C PHE A 156 -3.65 -5.16 10.79
N THR A 157 -2.34 -4.96 10.86
CA THR A 157 -1.49 -5.58 11.88
C THR A 157 -1.65 -4.90 13.25
N LYS A 158 -2.20 -5.63 14.23
CA LYS A 158 -2.43 -5.14 15.61
C LYS A 158 -1.18 -4.58 16.29
N SER A 159 0.01 -5.08 15.96
CA SER A 159 1.30 -4.61 16.52
C SER A 159 1.61 -3.14 16.19
N VAL A 160 1.15 -2.64 15.04
CA VAL A 160 1.42 -1.26 14.58
C VAL A 160 0.49 -0.25 15.25
N ARG A 161 -0.64 -0.71 15.79
CA ARG A 161 -1.65 0.14 16.47
C ARG A 161 -1.10 0.79 17.75
N ARG A 162 -0.06 0.21 18.38
CA ARG A 162 0.61 0.80 19.56
C ARG A 162 1.71 1.83 19.21
N LEU A 163 2.15 1.88 17.96
CA LEU A 163 3.24 2.77 17.47
C LEU A 163 2.69 3.95 16.65
N THR A 164 1.56 4.51 17.06
CA THR A 164 0.77 5.52 16.32
C THR A 164 1.56 6.76 15.91
N LYS A 165 2.58 7.17 16.68
CA LYS A 165 3.44 8.32 16.30
C LYS A 165 4.36 8.00 15.11
N ILE A 166 5.03 6.85 15.12
CA ILE A 166 5.95 6.46 14.05
C ILE A 166 5.17 6.12 12.79
N GLY A 167 4.05 5.40 12.92
CA GLY A 167 3.18 5.06 11.79
C GLY A 167 2.64 6.30 11.06
N ALA A 168 2.30 7.37 11.78
CA ALA A 168 1.85 8.62 11.16
C ALA A 168 2.95 9.29 10.31
N ILE A 169 4.17 9.36 10.83
CA ILE A 169 5.33 9.95 10.13
C ILE A 169 5.70 9.11 8.91
N THR A 170 5.84 7.79 9.05
CA THR A 170 6.17 6.90 7.94
C THR A 170 5.14 6.99 6.81
N THR A 171 3.84 7.01 7.16
CA THR A 171 2.79 7.17 6.15
C THR A 171 2.88 8.52 5.44
N LEU A 172 3.20 9.59 6.17
CA LEU A 172 3.36 10.93 5.58
C LEU A 172 4.52 10.94 4.58
N CYS A 173 5.68 10.38 4.97
CA CYS A 173 6.86 10.29 4.10
C CYS A 173 6.55 9.49 2.82
N VAL A 174 5.95 8.31 2.95
CA VAL A 174 5.58 7.46 1.80
C VAL A 174 4.56 8.16 0.88
N SER A 175 3.58 8.87 1.45
CA SER A 175 2.60 9.61 0.65
C SER A 175 3.23 10.77 -0.11
N ILE A 176 4.15 11.51 0.52
CA ILE A 176 4.86 12.63 -0.10
C ILE A 176 5.71 12.12 -1.27
N THR A 177 6.50 11.06 -1.06
CA THR A 177 7.34 10.51 -2.13
C THR A 177 6.49 9.98 -3.29
N ALA A 178 5.40 9.27 -3.01
CA ALA A 178 4.46 8.82 -4.03
C ALA A 178 3.83 10.00 -4.79
N THR A 179 3.42 11.06 -4.10
CA THR A 179 2.84 12.26 -4.71
C THR A 179 3.83 12.96 -5.63
N VAL A 180 5.08 13.15 -5.18
CA VAL A 180 6.14 13.75 -5.99
C VAL A 180 6.41 12.91 -7.23
N LEU A 181 6.47 11.58 -7.10
CA LEU A 181 6.64 10.67 -8.24
C LEU A 181 5.50 10.78 -9.25
N TRP A 182 4.24 10.83 -8.81
CA TRP A 182 3.10 10.99 -9.71
C TRP A 182 3.05 12.35 -10.38
N ILE A 183 3.38 13.43 -9.67
CA ILE A 183 3.47 14.77 -10.26
C ILE A 183 4.61 14.82 -11.28
N ALA A 184 5.79 14.30 -10.94
CA ALA A 184 6.92 14.23 -11.87
C ALA A 184 6.56 13.40 -13.11
N ALA A 185 5.92 12.24 -12.95
CA ALA A 185 5.51 11.39 -14.05
C ALA A 185 4.47 12.05 -14.97
N THR A 186 3.44 12.66 -14.39
CA THR A 186 2.37 13.32 -15.16
C THR A 186 2.86 14.59 -15.86
N THR A 187 3.69 15.40 -15.19
CA THR A 187 4.29 16.61 -15.79
C THR A 187 5.28 16.25 -16.89
N TYR A 188 6.14 15.27 -16.66
CA TYR A 188 7.05 14.76 -17.69
C TYR A 188 6.28 14.26 -18.90
N PHE A 189 5.24 13.45 -18.68
CA PHE A 189 4.38 12.95 -19.75
C PHE A 189 3.76 14.09 -20.57
N LYS A 190 3.21 15.12 -19.91
CA LYS A 190 2.58 16.27 -20.58
C LYS A 190 3.58 17.16 -21.33
N LEU A 191 4.75 17.37 -20.75
CA LEU A 191 5.84 18.12 -21.40
C LEU A 191 6.34 17.39 -22.66
N TRP A 192 6.39 16.06 -22.59
CA TRP A 192 6.80 15.22 -23.71
C TRP A 192 5.76 15.24 -24.84
N ASP A 193 4.47 15.12 -24.51
CA ASP A 193 3.36 15.21 -25.46
C ASP A 193 3.32 16.58 -26.18
N SER A 194 3.66 17.66 -25.47
CA SER A 194 3.67 19.02 -26.03
C SER A 194 4.76 19.24 -27.09
N LYS A 195 5.87 18.48 -27.02
CA LYS A 195 6.93 18.55 -28.03
C LYS A 195 6.52 17.72 -29.23
N LYS A 196 5.92 18.37 -30.22
CA LYS A 196 5.59 17.79 -31.54
C LYS A 196 6.79 17.23 -32.33
N ARG A 197 7.98 17.04 -31.76
CA ARG A 197 9.14 16.43 -32.46
C ARG A 197 9.41 14.99 -32.02
N THR A 198 8.72 14.48 -31.00
CA THR A 198 8.89 13.13 -30.47
C THR A 198 7.69 12.25 -30.83
N TYR A 199 7.55 11.93 -32.12
CA TYR A 199 6.48 11.03 -32.61
C TYR A 199 6.79 9.54 -32.40
N PHE A 200 7.98 9.23 -31.85
CA PHE A 200 8.49 7.86 -31.71
C PHE A 200 8.19 7.24 -30.34
N ASP A 201 7.37 7.88 -29.51
CA ASP A 201 6.87 7.24 -28.29
C ASP A 201 5.74 6.27 -28.60
N LEU A 202 5.70 5.17 -27.85
CA LEU A 202 4.72 4.09 -28.03
C LEU A 202 3.28 4.59 -28.05
N TRP A 203 2.93 5.53 -27.17
CA TRP A 203 1.60 6.13 -27.13
C TRP A 203 1.34 6.94 -28.40
N SER A 204 2.15 7.97 -28.68
CA SER A 204 1.93 8.85 -29.83
C SER A 204 1.82 8.07 -31.14
N TRP A 205 2.66 7.03 -31.29
CA TRP A 205 2.62 6.12 -32.42
C TRP A 205 1.28 5.37 -32.56
N THR A 206 0.85 4.69 -31.49
CA THR A 206 -0.39 3.89 -31.50
C THR A 206 -1.64 4.74 -31.73
N CYS A 207 -1.68 5.95 -31.17
CA CYS A 207 -2.80 6.86 -31.39
C CYS A 207 -2.79 7.53 -32.76
N THR A 208 -1.62 7.85 -33.31
CA THR A 208 -1.51 8.44 -34.66
C THR A 208 -1.96 7.44 -35.73
N HIS A 209 -1.67 6.16 -35.54
CA HIS A 209 -1.98 5.12 -36.53
C HIS A 209 -3.18 4.22 -36.17
N GLN A 210 -4.09 4.71 -35.32
CA GLN A 210 -5.26 3.95 -34.86
C GLN A 210 -6.18 3.46 -36.00
N THR A 211 -6.21 4.15 -37.15
CA THR A 211 -7.05 3.81 -38.32
C THR A 211 -6.28 3.15 -39.47
N SER A 212 -4.96 3.27 -39.50
CA SER A 212 -4.13 2.86 -40.64
C SER A 212 -3.68 1.40 -40.58
N PHE A 213 -3.65 0.80 -39.37
CA PHE A 213 -3.23 -0.58 -39.16
C PHE A 213 -4.40 -1.41 -38.63
N LYS A 214 -5.14 -2.04 -39.56
CA LYS A 214 -6.21 -3.02 -39.31
C LYS A 214 -5.94 -4.33 -40.03
N THR A 215 -4.70 -4.81 -39.97
CA THR A 215 -4.27 -5.98 -40.75
C THR A 215 -3.35 -6.87 -39.91
N ASN A 216 -3.67 -8.17 -39.88
CA ASN A 216 -2.90 -9.23 -39.21
C ASN A 216 -2.82 -9.14 -37.66
N GLY A 217 -3.96 -9.00 -36.98
CA GLY A 217 -4.06 -9.28 -35.54
C GLY A 217 -3.51 -8.20 -34.59
N VAL A 218 -3.08 -7.05 -35.11
CA VAL A 218 -2.65 -5.90 -34.31
C VAL A 218 -3.56 -4.70 -34.60
N ASP A 219 -4.59 -4.53 -33.76
CA ASP A 219 -5.44 -3.34 -33.79
C ASP A 219 -4.84 -2.25 -32.90
N MET A 220 -4.39 -1.13 -33.48
CA MET A 220 -3.77 -0.04 -32.72
C MET A 220 -4.77 0.80 -31.90
N ALA A 221 -6.05 0.80 -32.30
CA ALA A 221 -7.12 1.53 -31.62
C ALA A 221 -7.30 1.14 -30.12
N PRO A 222 -7.43 -0.14 -29.74
CA PRO A 222 -7.53 -0.52 -28.33
C PRO A 222 -6.28 -0.18 -27.53
N LEU A 223 -5.08 -0.28 -28.11
CA LEU A 223 -3.83 0.13 -27.46
C LEU A 223 -3.80 1.64 -27.16
N CYS A 224 -4.23 2.47 -28.11
CA CYS A 224 -4.36 3.91 -27.91
C CYS A 224 -5.36 4.24 -26.80
N LEU A 225 -6.53 3.60 -26.80
CA LEU A 225 -7.55 3.79 -25.77
C LEU A 225 -7.00 3.39 -24.38
N GLN A 226 -6.31 2.26 -24.31
CA GLN A 226 -5.72 1.74 -23.08
C GLN A 226 -4.70 2.69 -22.47
N MET A 227 -3.79 3.24 -23.29
CA MET A 227 -2.80 4.23 -22.84
C MET A 227 -3.46 5.54 -22.39
N ARG A 228 -4.47 6.00 -23.13
CA ARG A 228 -5.24 7.19 -22.75
C ARG A 228 -5.96 7.00 -21.41
N VAL A 229 -6.58 5.85 -21.19
CA VAL A 229 -7.23 5.51 -19.91
C VAL A 229 -6.19 5.45 -18.78
N ALA A 230 -5.03 4.83 -19.00
CA ALA A 230 -3.96 4.77 -18.02
C ALA A 230 -3.51 6.16 -17.56
N TRP A 231 -3.45 7.14 -18.46
CA TRP A 231 -3.13 8.52 -18.10
C TRP A 231 -4.20 9.21 -17.26
N TYR A 232 -5.48 9.05 -17.60
CA TYR A 232 -6.57 9.59 -16.77
C TYR A 232 -6.56 8.96 -15.37
N ILE A 233 -6.28 7.65 -15.28
CA ILE A 233 -6.10 6.97 -14.00
C ILE A 233 -4.91 7.56 -13.26
N ALA A 234 -3.76 7.77 -13.91
CA ALA A 234 -2.58 8.37 -13.28
C ALA A 234 -2.85 9.76 -12.70
N VAL A 235 -3.58 10.61 -13.43
CA VAL A 235 -4.03 11.93 -12.93
C VAL A 235 -4.98 11.76 -11.72
N GLY A 236 -5.88 10.78 -11.79
CA GLY A 236 -6.76 10.43 -10.67
C GLY A 236 -5.97 9.98 -9.42
N VAL A 237 -4.94 9.14 -9.58
CA VAL A 237 -4.07 8.70 -8.48
C VAL A 237 -3.35 9.90 -7.85
N ALA A 238 -2.82 10.82 -8.66
CA ALA A 238 -2.18 12.03 -8.14
C ALA A 238 -3.15 12.85 -7.27
N ALA A 239 -4.41 13.03 -7.71
CA ALA A 239 -5.43 13.73 -6.93
C ALA A 239 -5.77 13.00 -5.63
N VAL A 240 -5.89 11.67 -5.67
CA VAL A 240 -6.16 10.83 -4.50
C VAL A 240 -5.03 10.89 -3.47
N GLU A 241 -3.77 10.88 -3.91
CA GLU A 241 -2.61 11.03 -3.03
C GLU A 241 -2.56 12.42 -2.37
N ILE A 242 -2.90 13.49 -3.11
CA ILE A 242 -3.02 14.84 -2.53
C ILE A 242 -4.10 14.88 -1.44
N LEU A 243 -5.26 14.26 -1.69
CA LEU A 243 -6.32 14.14 -0.67
C LEU A 243 -5.84 13.32 0.54
N ALA A 244 -5.08 12.25 0.31
CA ALA A 244 -4.50 11.44 1.38
C ALA A 244 -3.52 12.26 2.25
N ILE A 245 -2.67 13.10 1.66
CA ILE A 245 -1.82 14.05 2.40
C ILE A 245 -2.69 15.04 3.18
N GLY A 246 -3.72 15.60 2.56
CA GLY A 246 -4.65 16.54 3.20
C GLY A 246 -5.28 15.95 4.47
N THR A 247 -5.76 14.70 4.41
CA THR A 247 -6.31 14.03 5.59
C THR A 247 -5.27 13.81 6.70
N CYS A 248 -4.00 13.53 6.34
CA CYS A 248 -2.92 13.39 7.32
C CYS A 248 -2.61 14.73 8.00
N ILE A 249 -2.54 15.82 7.24
CA ILE A 249 -2.30 17.17 7.77
C ILE A 249 -3.44 17.58 8.70
N LEU A 250 -4.69 17.37 8.31
CA LEU A 250 -5.85 17.69 9.13
C LEU A 250 -5.85 16.91 10.47
N ALA A 251 -5.45 15.64 10.45
CA ALA A 251 -5.30 14.84 11.66
C ALA A 251 -4.22 15.41 12.59
N LEU A 252 -3.08 15.84 12.05
CA LEU A 252 -1.99 16.45 12.82
C LEU A 252 -2.38 17.82 13.40
N LEU A 253 -3.08 18.66 12.62
CA LEU A 253 -3.55 19.98 13.07
C LEU A 253 -4.60 19.87 14.18
N LYS A 254 -5.56 18.95 14.05
CA LYS A 254 -6.53 18.70 15.13
C LYS A 254 -5.86 18.18 16.39
N GLY A 255 -4.89 17.26 16.26
CA GLY A 255 -4.09 16.79 17.38
C GLY A 255 -3.39 17.94 18.12
N ARG A 256 -2.73 18.85 17.40
CA ARG A 256 -2.05 20.03 18.00
C ARG A 256 -3.01 20.93 18.79
N LYS A 257 -4.21 21.21 18.27
CA LYS A 257 -5.19 22.05 18.97
C LYS A 257 -5.62 21.44 20.30
N THR A 258 -5.79 20.12 20.37
CA THR A 258 -6.13 19.43 21.62
C THR A 258 -5.00 19.50 22.65
N TYR A 259 -3.74 19.37 22.23
CA TYR A 259 -2.59 19.53 23.13
C TYR A 259 -2.44 20.98 23.64
N GLN A 260 -2.71 21.98 22.80
CA GLN A 260 -2.68 23.38 23.20
C GLN A 260 -3.80 23.74 24.18
N ALA A 261 -5.01 23.19 23.98
CA ALA A 261 -6.13 23.38 24.91
C ALA A 261 -5.84 22.78 26.29
N LEU A 262 -5.27 21.57 26.35
CA LEU A 262 -4.88 20.92 27.61
C LEU A 262 -3.73 21.66 28.32
N GLY A 263 -2.77 22.19 27.55
CA GLY A 263 -1.69 23.02 28.11
C GLY A 263 -2.18 24.35 28.69
N ALA A 264 -3.20 24.96 28.08
CA ALA A 264 -3.80 26.20 28.56
C ALA A 264 -4.63 26.01 29.84
N GLU A 265 -5.34 24.88 29.99
CA GLU A 265 -6.05 24.57 31.24
C GLU A 265 -5.11 24.22 32.39
N GLY A 266 -4.02 23.50 32.13
CA GLY A 266 -3.02 23.16 33.16
C GLY A 266 -2.31 24.38 33.77
N LEU A 267 -2.20 25.48 33.02
CA LEU A 267 -1.68 26.76 33.50
C LEU A 267 -2.70 27.56 34.32
N ARG A 268 -3.99 27.23 34.25
CA ARG A 268 -5.08 27.93 34.95
C ARG A 268 -5.30 27.45 36.39
N PHE A 269 -4.74 26.28 36.73
CA PHE A 269 -4.83 25.66 38.05
C PHE A 269 -3.54 25.80 38.87
N ARG A 270 -2.63 26.69 38.47
CA ARG A 270 -1.38 26.99 39.17
C ARG A 270 -1.35 28.46 39.55
#